data_AF-M0CET7-F1
#
_entry.id   AF-M0CET7-F1
#
_cell.length_a   1.000
_cell.length_b   1.000
_cell.length_c   1.000
_cell.angle_alpha   90.00
_cell.angle_beta   90.00
_cell.angle_gamma   90.00
#
_symmetry.space_group_name_H-M   'P 1'
#
loop_
_entity.id
_entity.type
_entity.pdbx_description
1 polymer ?
#
loop_
_entity_poly.entity_id
_entity_poly.type
_entity_poly.pdbx_seq_one_letter_code
_entity_poly.pdbx_strand_id
1 'polypeptide(L)'
;MNLQDDTAIAIAKIVAAYDDGELDEEETLAEIEDVREIVLSEVGINDEEKLILVDGVQTSLVCVFFAAEEYVANGPAEDGTVGDYLSAAADAEAEEDLDAALGYAAQAGTLIIDGEELDMTVAEDLEYGLVTEWINGLDSLQSAMSDPEVVEEDE
;
A
#
# COMPACT_ATOMS: atom_id res chain seq x y z
N MET A 1 3.29 -17.85 -4.32
CA MET A 1 2.88 -16.43 -4.13
C MET A 1 2.01 -16.27 -2.87
N ASN A 2 1.93 -15.07 -2.28
CA ASN A 2 1.07 -14.72 -1.14
C ASN A 2 0.23 -13.49 -1.50
N LEU A 3 -0.99 -13.37 -0.96
CA LEU A 3 -2.01 -12.36 -1.27
C LEU A 3 -1.49 -10.92 -1.28
N GLN A 4 -0.58 -10.60 -0.36
CA GLN A 4 0.02 -9.26 -0.25
C GLN A 4 0.79 -8.88 -1.51
N ASP A 5 1.70 -9.74 -1.96
CA ASP A 5 2.54 -9.47 -3.13
C ASP A 5 1.71 -9.46 -4.41
N ASP A 6 0.74 -10.37 -4.54
CA ASP A 6 -0.16 -10.42 -5.70
C ASP A 6 -0.97 -9.13 -5.84
N THR A 7 -1.44 -8.59 -4.71
CA THR A 7 -2.16 -7.32 -4.67
C THR A 7 -1.24 -6.17 -5.03
N ALA A 8 -0.05 -6.10 -4.45
CA ALA A 8 0.94 -5.07 -4.77
C ALA A 8 1.33 -5.08 -6.26
N ILE A 9 1.52 -6.26 -6.86
CA ILE A 9 1.79 -6.43 -8.29
C ILE A 9 0.61 -5.97 -9.14
N ALA A 10 -0.63 -6.28 -8.75
CA ALA A 10 -1.81 -5.82 -9.45
C ALA A 10 -1.90 -4.29 -9.45
N ILE A 11 -1.69 -3.66 -8.30
CA ILE A 11 -1.68 -2.20 -8.16
C ILE A 11 -0.55 -1.57 -8.98
N ALA A 12 0.67 -2.10 -8.90
CA ALA A 12 1.80 -1.61 -9.69
C ALA A 12 1.51 -1.65 -11.21
N LYS A 13 0.84 -2.70 -11.70
CA LYS A 13 0.45 -2.81 -13.11
C LYS A 13 -0.63 -1.81 -13.51
N ILE A 14 -1.63 -1.59 -12.65
CA ILE A 14 -2.69 -0.60 -12.89
C ILE A 14 -2.09 0.81 -12.97
N VAL A 15 -1.21 1.15 -12.04
CA VAL A 15 -0.52 2.45 -12.04
C VAL A 15 0.41 2.60 -13.24
N ALA A 16 1.17 1.57 -13.61
CA ALA A 16 1.99 1.60 -14.81
C ALA A 16 1.15 1.85 -16.09
N ALA A 17 -0.01 1.21 -16.21
CA ALA A 17 -0.94 1.43 -17.31
C ALA A 17 -1.50 2.88 -17.34
N TYR A 18 -1.70 3.49 -16.16
CA TYR A 18 -2.04 4.91 -16.06
C TYR A 18 -0.90 5.82 -16.51
N ASP A 19 0.32 5.59 -16.03
CA ASP A 19 1.51 6.38 -16.39
C ASP A 19 1.84 6.29 -17.89
N ASP A 20 1.60 5.12 -18.51
CA ASP A 20 1.73 4.90 -19.95
C ASP A 20 0.57 5.50 -20.77
N GLY A 21 -0.48 5.99 -20.11
CA GLY A 21 -1.68 6.57 -20.72
C GLY A 21 -2.58 5.54 -21.40
N GLU A 22 -2.48 4.27 -21.02
CA GLU A 22 -3.36 3.19 -21.45
C GLU A 22 -4.73 3.23 -20.75
N LEU A 23 -4.75 3.71 -19.51
CA LEU A 23 -5.93 4.00 -18.71
C LEU A 23 -6.02 5.50 -18.42
N ASP A 24 -7.24 6.05 -18.40
CA ASP A 24 -7.47 7.39 -17.86
C ASP A 24 -7.72 7.38 -16.35
N GLU A 25 -7.75 8.55 -15.72
CA GLU A 25 -7.92 8.70 -14.26
C GLU A 25 -9.18 7.98 -13.74
N GLU A 26 -10.31 8.07 -14.45
CA GLU A 26 -11.57 7.46 -14.01
C GLU A 26 -11.51 5.94 -14.12
N GLU A 27 -10.96 5.43 -15.22
CA GLU A 27 -10.75 3.99 -15.43
C GLU A 27 -9.76 3.41 -14.41
N THR A 28 -8.65 4.09 -14.14
CA THR A 28 -7.64 3.64 -13.18
C THR A 28 -8.20 3.58 -11.76
N LEU A 29 -8.93 4.60 -11.31
CA LEU A 29 -9.55 4.60 -9.98
C LEU A 29 -10.59 3.49 -9.83
N ALA A 30 -11.36 3.20 -10.88
CA ALA A 30 -12.32 2.09 -10.88
C ALA A 30 -11.63 0.73 -10.76
N GLU A 31 -10.52 0.49 -11.48
CA GLU A 31 -9.76 -0.76 -11.39
C GLU A 31 -9.12 -0.95 -10.00
N ILE A 32 -8.60 0.14 -9.40
CA ILE A 32 -8.07 0.10 -8.02
C ILE A 32 -9.18 -0.26 -7.03
N GLU A 33 -10.36 0.36 -7.17
CA GLU A 33 -11.52 0.08 -6.33
C GLU A 33 -11.97 -1.39 -6.45
N ASP A 34 -12.04 -1.94 -7.66
CA ASP A 34 -12.41 -3.34 -7.89
C ASP A 34 -11.45 -4.30 -7.18
N VAL A 35 -10.13 -4.08 -7.27
CA VAL A 35 -9.14 -4.89 -6.54
C VAL A 35 -9.31 -4.75 -5.04
N ARG A 36 -9.50 -3.52 -4.55
CA ARG A 36 -9.71 -3.22 -3.13
C ARG A 36 -10.93 -3.95 -2.56
N GLU A 37 -12.07 -3.90 -3.26
CA GLU A 37 -13.30 -4.58 -2.83
C GLU A 37 -13.10 -6.09 -2.71
N ILE A 38 -12.38 -6.70 -3.65
CA ILE A 38 -12.10 -8.14 -3.62
C ILE A 38 -11.19 -8.48 -2.44
N VAL A 39 -10.06 -7.76 -2.31
CA VAL A 39 -9.03 -8.06 -1.31
C VAL A 39 -9.52 -7.81 0.11
N LEU A 40 -10.27 -6.74 0.34
CA LEU A 40 -10.78 -6.36 1.67
C LEU A 40 -12.14 -6.98 2.00
N SER A 41 -12.67 -7.85 1.14
CA SER A 41 -13.93 -8.55 1.42
C SER A 41 -13.80 -9.45 2.65
N GLU A 42 -14.87 -9.51 3.46
CA GLU A 42 -14.91 -10.35 4.66
C GLU A 42 -14.83 -11.83 4.27
N VAL A 43 -13.88 -12.55 4.85
CA VAL A 43 -13.70 -13.99 4.62
C VAL A 43 -14.39 -14.77 5.73
N GLY A 44 -15.26 -15.71 5.37
CA GLY A 44 -15.98 -16.58 6.31
C GLY A 44 -15.09 -17.64 6.98
N ILE A 45 -14.09 -17.20 7.75
CA ILE A 45 -13.12 -18.05 8.46
C ILE A 45 -13.60 -18.25 9.90
N ASN A 46 -13.87 -19.50 10.28
CA ASN A 46 -14.29 -19.84 11.64
C ASN A 46 -13.12 -20.01 12.63
N ASP A 47 -11.90 -20.01 12.12
CA ASP A 47 -10.65 -20.21 12.85
C ASP A 47 -10.05 -18.84 13.20
N GLU A 48 -10.11 -18.47 14.48
CA GLU A 48 -9.72 -17.14 14.96
C GLU A 48 -8.24 -16.82 14.69
N GLU A 49 -7.34 -17.81 14.79
CA GLU A 49 -5.92 -17.62 14.50
C GLU A 49 -5.70 -17.30 13.02
N LYS A 50 -6.42 -17.97 12.12
CA LYS A 50 -6.34 -17.68 10.69
C LYS A 50 -7.00 -16.36 10.32
N LEU A 51 -8.08 -16.00 11.01
CA LEU A 51 -8.74 -14.72 10.79
C LEU A 51 -7.78 -13.56 11.13
N ILE A 52 -7.10 -13.63 12.29
CA ILE A 52 -6.10 -12.63 12.68
C ILE A 52 -4.99 -12.47 11.63
N LEU A 53 -4.53 -13.57 11.03
CA LEU A 53 -3.50 -13.53 9.98
C LEU A 53 -4.01 -12.85 8.70
N VAL A 54 -5.25 -13.14 8.29
CA VAL A 54 -5.87 -12.51 7.12
C VAL A 54 -6.12 -11.02 7.38
N ASP A 55 -6.64 -10.68 8.55
CA ASP A 55 -6.88 -9.29 8.96
C ASP A 55 -5.57 -8.49 8.95
N GLY A 56 -4.45 -9.07 9.38
CA GLY A 56 -3.13 -8.42 9.32
C GLY A 56 -2.70 -8.10 7.88
N VAL A 57 -2.81 -9.08 6.97
CA VAL A 57 -2.50 -8.88 5.53
C VAL A 57 -3.44 -7.87 4.87
N GLN A 58 -4.74 -7.91 5.20
CA GLN A 58 -5.69 -6.92 4.68
C GLN A 58 -5.38 -5.52 5.22
N THR A 59 -4.99 -5.41 6.50
CA THR A 59 -4.62 -4.15 7.14
C THR A 59 -3.37 -3.55 6.49
N SER A 60 -2.33 -4.35 6.22
CA SER A 60 -1.12 -3.86 5.56
C SER A 60 -1.41 -3.27 4.18
N LEU A 61 -2.34 -3.87 3.44
CA LEU A 61 -2.72 -3.47 2.08
C LEU A 61 -3.59 -2.21 2.01
N VAL A 62 -4.23 -1.78 3.11
CA VAL A 62 -5.05 -0.56 3.12
C VAL A 62 -4.26 0.62 2.58
N CYS A 63 -3.07 0.90 3.13
CA CYS A 63 -2.25 2.04 2.69
C CYS A 63 -1.82 1.97 1.22
N VAL A 64 -1.68 0.77 0.65
CA VAL A 64 -1.28 0.57 -0.76
C VAL A 64 -2.39 1.05 -1.70
N PHE A 65 -3.65 0.74 -1.40
CA PHE A 65 -4.78 1.24 -2.18
C PHE A 65 -4.90 2.75 -2.10
N PHE A 66 -4.82 3.32 -0.88
CA PHE A 66 -4.91 4.77 -0.69
C PHE A 66 -3.74 5.52 -1.35
N ALA A 67 -2.53 4.95 -1.34
CA ALA A 67 -1.38 5.51 -2.05
C ALA A 67 -1.60 5.55 -3.57
N ALA A 68 -2.11 4.46 -4.16
CA ALA A 68 -2.39 4.41 -5.59
C ALA A 68 -3.52 5.38 -5.99
N GLU A 69 -4.60 5.43 -5.21
CA GLU A 69 -5.71 6.39 -5.42
C GLU A 69 -5.21 7.84 -5.35
N GLU A 70 -4.40 8.17 -4.33
CA GLU A 70 -3.83 9.51 -4.15
C GLU A 70 -2.86 9.88 -5.28
N TYR A 71 -1.98 8.96 -5.69
CA TYR A 71 -1.05 9.20 -6.80
C TYR A 71 -1.79 9.47 -8.12
N VAL A 72 -2.84 8.71 -8.43
CA VAL A 72 -3.63 8.88 -9.65
C VAL A 72 -4.40 10.21 -9.63
N ALA A 73 -4.94 10.61 -8.48
CA ALA A 73 -5.75 11.83 -8.34
C ALA A 73 -4.90 13.11 -8.24
N ASN A 74 -3.80 13.07 -7.48
CA ASN A 74 -3.05 14.26 -7.06
C ASN A 74 -1.56 14.21 -7.42
N GLY A 75 -1.05 13.08 -7.91
CA GLY A 75 0.37 12.87 -8.16
C GLY A 75 1.17 12.58 -6.89
N PRO A 76 2.52 12.52 -6.98
CA PRO A 76 3.37 12.30 -5.83
C PRO A 76 3.35 13.48 -4.86
N ALA A 77 3.48 13.18 -3.58
CA ALA A 77 3.62 14.19 -2.53
C ALA A 77 4.87 15.07 -2.76
N GLU A 78 4.80 16.37 -2.42
CA GLU A 78 5.86 17.34 -2.75
C GLU A 78 6.68 17.82 -1.52
N ASP A 79 6.19 17.61 -0.29
CA ASP A 79 6.65 18.33 0.91
C ASP A 79 7.54 17.49 1.85
N GLY A 80 7.98 16.29 1.43
CA GLY A 80 8.78 15.41 2.27
C GLY A 80 9.33 14.20 1.54
N THR A 81 10.08 13.38 2.28
CA THR A 81 10.57 12.06 1.86
C THR A 81 9.65 10.96 2.37
N VAL A 82 9.82 9.73 1.87
CA VAL A 82 9.13 8.54 2.38
C VAL A 82 9.26 8.44 3.91
N GLY A 83 10.48 8.64 4.44
CA GLY A 83 10.75 8.58 5.87
C GLY A 83 10.10 9.71 6.68
N ASP A 84 10.04 10.92 6.13
CA ASP A 84 9.36 12.05 6.78
C ASP A 84 7.87 11.77 6.96
N TYR A 85 7.21 11.26 5.91
CA TYR A 85 5.80 10.91 5.95
C TYR A 85 5.50 9.72 6.87
N LEU A 86 6.33 8.68 6.86
CA LEU A 86 6.15 7.55 7.79
C LEU A 86 6.36 7.94 9.26
N SER A 87 7.28 8.87 9.53
CA SER A 87 7.45 9.42 10.87
C SER A 87 6.21 10.22 11.29
N ALA A 88 5.67 11.06 10.40
CA ALA A 88 4.43 11.79 10.66
C ALA A 88 3.22 10.86 10.85
N ALA A 89 3.17 9.74 10.11
CA ALA A 89 2.16 8.71 10.28
C ALA A 89 2.22 8.08 11.68
N ALA A 90 3.43 7.74 12.15
CA ALA A 90 3.63 7.19 13.49
C ALA A 90 3.27 8.18 14.60
N ASP A 91 3.63 9.46 14.44
CA ASP A 91 3.23 10.52 15.38
C ASP A 91 1.70 10.65 15.44
N ALA A 92 1.02 10.62 14.28
CA ALA A 92 -0.44 10.67 14.21
C ALA A 92 -1.10 9.42 14.83
N GLU A 93 -0.55 8.22 14.60
CA GLU A 93 -1.01 6.99 15.24
C GLU A 93 -0.91 7.09 16.77
N ALA A 94 0.20 7.61 17.30
CA ALA A 94 0.41 7.80 18.74
C ALA A 94 -0.57 8.83 19.34
N GLU A 95 -1.06 9.76 18.54
CA GLU A 95 -2.11 10.72 18.89
C GLU A 95 -3.55 10.18 18.68
N GLU A 96 -3.69 8.90 18.30
CA GLU A 96 -4.95 8.23 17.96
C GLU A 96 -5.70 8.87 16.75
N ASP A 97 -4.99 9.66 15.93
CA ASP A 97 -5.51 10.24 14.68
C ASP A 97 -5.22 9.30 13.50
N LEU A 98 -6.01 8.22 13.42
CA LEU A 98 -5.80 7.16 12.43
C LEU A 98 -6.04 7.62 10.99
N ASP A 99 -6.94 8.58 10.78
CA ASP A 99 -7.21 9.15 9.46
C ASP A 99 -5.99 9.93 8.96
N ALA A 100 -5.38 10.75 9.83
CA ALA A 100 -4.13 11.44 9.51
C ALA A 100 -2.96 10.46 9.31
N ALA A 101 -2.86 9.43 10.15
CA ALA A 101 -1.82 8.42 10.03
C ALA A 101 -1.88 7.70 8.67
N LEU A 102 -3.09 7.27 8.27
CA LEU A 102 -3.29 6.65 6.96
C LEU A 102 -2.99 7.62 5.81
N GLY A 103 -3.39 8.88 5.94
CA GLY A 103 -3.09 9.91 4.94
C GLY A 103 -1.59 10.11 4.73
N TYR A 104 -0.81 10.18 5.82
CA TYR A 104 0.65 10.28 5.71
C TYR A 104 1.29 9.00 5.15
N ALA A 105 0.80 7.81 5.55
CA ALA A 105 1.28 6.55 4.97
C ALA A 105 0.98 6.46 3.45
N ALA A 106 -0.19 6.94 3.01
CA ALA A 106 -0.54 7.03 1.60
C ALA A 106 0.39 7.99 0.85
N GLN A 107 0.71 9.17 1.42
CA GLN A 107 1.68 10.10 0.86
C GLN A 107 3.06 9.48 0.69
N ALA A 108 3.55 8.73 1.69
CA ALA A 108 4.78 7.95 1.55
C ALA A 108 4.70 6.95 0.38
N GLY A 109 3.57 6.26 0.23
CA GLY A 109 3.34 5.35 -0.90
C GLY A 109 3.33 6.05 -2.26
N THR A 110 2.81 7.28 -2.38
CA THR A 110 2.87 8.02 -3.65
C THR A 110 4.30 8.31 -4.11
N LEU A 111 5.22 8.53 -3.17
CA LEU A 111 6.64 8.73 -3.47
C LEU A 111 7.31 7.42 -3.91
N ILE A 112 6.93 6.30 -3.30
CA ILE A 112 7.40 4.97 -3.72
C ILE A 112 6.96 4.67 -5.15
N ILE A 113 5.72 5.03 -5.50
CA ILE A 113 5.21 4.91 -6.86
C ILE A 113 6.03 5.77 -7.83
N ASP A 114 6.41 6.99 -7.45
CA ASP A 114 7.30 7.87 -8.23
C ASP A 114 8.78 7.44 -8.21
N GLY A 115 9.10 6.34 -7.53
CA GLY A 115 10.42 5.69 -7.55
C GLY A 115 11.37 6.09 -6.42
N GLU A 116 10.89 6.74 -5.35
CA GLU A 116 11.65 6.90 -4.11
C GLU A 116 11.75 5.58 -3.34
N GLU A 117 12.90 5.33 -2.70
CA GLU A 117 13.13 4.10 -1.94
C GLU A 117 12.72 4.24 -0.46
N LEU A 118 11.97 3.26 0.03
CA LEU A 118 11.68 2.99 1.43
C LEU A 118 12.89 2.35 2.11
N ASP A 119 13.45 3.04 3.10
CA ASP A 119 14.44 2.49 4.02
C ASP A 119 13.73 1.77 5.19
N MET A 120 13.80 0.44 5.19
CA MET A 120 13.17 -0.41 6.22
C MET A 120 13.70 -0.19 7.64
N THR A 121 14.83 0.51 7.82
CA THR A 121 15.28 0.91 9.16
C THR A 121 14.30 1.84 9.85
N VAL A 122 13.44 2.55 9.11
CA VAL A 122 12.37 3.39 9.68
C VAL A 122 11.43 2.59 10.59
N ALA A 123 11.15 1.32 10.26
CA ALA A 123 10.27 0.48 11.06
C ALA A 123 10.94 -0.03 12.35
N GLU A 124 12.28 -0.12 12.39
CA GLU A 124 13.01 -0.62 13.57
C GLU A 124 12.87 0.29 14.79
N ASP A 125 12.63 1.58 14.55
CA ASP A 125 12.51 2.61 15.59
C ASP A 125 11.04 2.83 16.06
N LEU A 126 10.07 2.16 15.43
CA LEU A 126 8.64 2.33 15.72
C LEU A 126 8.10 1.29 16.71
N GLU A 127 7.12 1.71 17.51
CA GLU A 127 6.31 0.76 18.28
C GLU A 127 5.40 -0.03 17.33
N TYR A 128 5.18 -1.31 17.64
CA TYR A 128 4.30 -2.16 16.83
C TYR A 128 2.86 -1.61 16.84
N GLY A 129 2.33 -1.36 15.65
CA GLY A 129 1.06 -0.71 15.41
C GLY A 129 0.63 -0.76 13.94
N LEU A 130 -0.38 0.01 13.58
CA LEU A 130 -0.91 0.11 12.22
C LEU A 130 0.15 0.61 11.25
N VAL A 131 0.95 1.62 11.62
CA VAL A 131 1.98 2.15 10.72
C VAL A 131 3.04 1.09 10.41
N THR A 132 3.41 0.24 11.38
CA THR A 132 4.34 -0.86 11.10
C THR A 132 3.76 -1.93 10.17
N GLU A 133 2.45 -2.19 10.23
CA GLU A 133 1.77 -3.07 9.28
C GLU A 133 1.72 -2.45 7.88
N TRP A 134 1.42 -1.15 7.79
CA TRP A 134 1.41 -0.42 6.52
C TRP A 134 2.80 -0.35 5.87
N ILE A 135 3.87 -0.17 6.65
CA ILE A 135 5.25 -0.23 6.11
C ILE A 135 5.51 -1.57 5.41
N ASN A 136 5.02 -2.69 5.94
CA ASN A 136 5.14 -3.98 5.27
C ASN A 136 4.38 -4.01 3.93
N GLY A 137 3.20 -3.38 3.85
CA GLY A 137 2.46 -3.24 2.60
C GLY A 137 3.19 -2.37 1.58
N LEU A 138 3.77 -1.25 2.02
CA LEU A 138 4.56 -0.34 1.20
C LEU A 138 5.86 -0.98 0.69
N ASP A 139 6.49 -1.87 1.45
CA ASP A 139 7.66 -2.63 1.00
C ASP A 139 7.31 -3.63 -0.12
N SER A 140 6.15 -4.30 -0.03
CA SER A 140 5.63 -5.10 -1.14
C SER A 140 5.31 -4.24 -2.37
N LEU A 141 4.74 -3.03 -2.18
CA LEU A 141 4.51 -2.09 -3.27
C LEU A 141 5.82 -1.65 -3.94
N GLN A 142 6.83 -1.26 -3.17
CA GLN A 142 8.17 -0.91 -3.67
C GLN A 142 8.77 -2.05 -4.50
N SER A 143 8.68 -3.28 -4.00
CA SER A 143 9.18 -4.47 -4.68
C SER A 143 8.46 -4.67 -6.02
N ALA A 144 7.13 -4.52 -6.04
CA ALA A 144 6.31 -4.64 -7.24
C ALA A 144 6.57 -3.53 -8.28
N MET A 145 6.80 -2.29 -7.84
CA MET A 145 7.14 -1.17 -8.72
C MET A 145 8.53 -1.34 -9.36
N SER A 146 9.47 -1.96 -8.65
CA SER A 146 10.83 -2.20 -9.13
C SER A 146 10.92 -3.31 -10.18
N ASP A 147 10.08 -4.34 -10.08
CA ASP A 147 10.01 -5.44 -11.05
C ASP A 147 8.58 -6.02 -11.13
N PRO A 148 7.70 -5.45 -11.99
CA PRO A 148 6.33 -5.92 -12.14
C PRO A 148 6.22 -7.26 -12.90
N GLU A 149 7.33 -7.85 -13.39
CA GLU A 149 7.37 -9.17 -14.05
C GLU A 149 7.76 -10.31 -13.09
N VAL A 150 6.92 -10.62 -12.10
CA VAL A 150 7.00 -11.95 -11.45
C VAL A 150 5.61 -12.53 -11.17
N VAL A 151 4.95 -13.02 -12.22
CA VAL A 151 3.92 -14.06 -12.08
C VAL A 151 4.58 -15.39 -12.40
N GLU A 152 5.26 -16.01 -11.42
CA GLU A 152 5.57 -17.43 -11.53
C GLU A 152 4.26 -18.22 -11.39
N GLU A 153 3.74 -18.74 -12.49
CA GLU A 153 2.66 -19.75 -12.42
C GLU A 153 3.19 -20.94 -11.62
N ASP A 154 2.71 -21.12 -10.39
CA ASP A 154 3.00 -22.31 -9.58
C ASP A 154 2.56 -23.57 -10.37
N GLU A 155 3.52 -24.39 -10.82
CA GLU A 155 3.30 -25.73 -11.41
C GLU A 155 2.65 -26.73 -10.44
#